data_AF-A0A416KS40-F1
#
_entry.id   AF-A0A416KS40-F1
#
_cell.length_a   1.000
_cell.length_b   1.000
_cell.length_c   1.000
_cell.angle_alpha   90.00
_cell.angle_beta   90.00
_cell.angle_gamma   90.00
#
_symmetry.space_group_name_H-M   'P 1'
#
loop_
_entity.id
_entity.type
_entity.pdbx_description
1 polymer ?
#
loop_
_entity_poly.entity_id
_entity_poly.type
_entity_poly.pdbx_seq_one_letter_code
_entity_poly.pdbx_strand_id
1 'polypeptide(L)'
;MLNSMIRLLKRLIPYKRLLLSKDGYIIPVDDKYFRIDSKCMGFKYGGSITCIGMVTNLIGEDFNPTDNDYVFEKIQFSAHEALRGLLPIKEKNLCVIHPIAIYYGE
;
A
#
# COMPACT_ATOMS: atom_id res chain seq x y z
N MET A 1 -18.48 -2.93 13.57
CA MET A 1 -17.96 -3.49 12.29
C MET A 1 -16.73 -2.71 11.80
N LEU A 2 -16.82 -1.39 11.56
CA LEU A 2 -15.73 -0.55 11.05
C LEU A 2 -14.44 -0.59 11.90
N ASN A 3 -14.56 -0.50 13.23
CA ASN A 3 -13.41 -0.56 14.15
C ASN A 3 -12.64 -1.89 14.08
N SER A 4 -13.34 -3.00 13.83
CA SER A 4 -12.72 -4.33 13.69
C SER A 4 -11.94 -4.44 12.39
N MET A 5 -12.49 -3.94 11.27
CA MET A 5 -11.78 -3.87 9.98
C MET A 5 -10.54 -2.98 10.06
N ILE A 6 -10.64 -1.80 10.66
CA ILE A 6 -9.47 -0.90 10.84
C ILE A 6 -8.38 -1.56 11.68
N ARG A 7 -8.75 -2.29 12.75
CA ARG A 7 -7.79 -3.08 13.56
C ARG A 7 -7.13 -4.20 12.76
N LEU A 8 -7.89 -4.88 11.90
CA LEU A 8 -7.38 -5.96 11.07
C LEU A 8 -6.40 -5.41 10.02
N LEU A 9 -6.76 -4.32 9.35
CA LEU A 9 -5.91 -3.63 8.38
C LEU A 9 -4.62 -3.11 9.01
N LYS A 10 -4.69 -2.51 10.21
CA LYS A 10 -3.50 -2.09 10.97
C LYS A 10 -2.56 -3.24 11.35
N ARG A 11 -3.08 -4.46 11.50
CA ARG A 11 -2.27 -5.66 11.76
C ARG A 11 -1.62 -6.21 10.50
N LEU A 12 -2.29 -6.07 9.35
CA LEU A 12 -1.81 -6.59 8.07
C LEU A 12 -0.85 -5.62 7.37
N ILE A 13 -1.04 -4.31 7.60
CA ILE A 13 -0.20 -3.25 7.05
C ILE A 13 0.38 -2.48 8.25
N PRO A 14 1.53 -2.93 8.80
CA PRO A 14 2.11 -2.34 10.00
C PRO A 14 2.80 -0.99 9.72
N TYR A 15 2.32 -0.23 8.73
CA TYR A 15 2.86 1.06 8.34
C TYR A 15 1.95 2.18 8.82
N LYS A 16 2.55 3.24 9.37
CA LYS A 16 1.80 4.42 9.82
C LYS A 16 1.29 5.26 8.65
N ARG A 17 1.95 5.17 7.49
CA ARG A 17 1.68 5.96 6.29
C ARG A 17 1.82 5.14 5.03
N LEU A 18 0.94 5.43 4.08
CA LEU A 18 0.96 4.90 2.72
C LEU A 18 0.95 6.11 1.77
N LEU A 19 1.82 6.10 0.76
CA LEU A 19 1.70 6.99 -0.39
C LEU A 19 0.96 6.24 -1.48
N LEU A 20 0.04 6.94 -2.14
CA LEU A 20 -0.83 6.39 -3.17
C LEU A 20 -0.55 7.11 -4.47
N SER A 21 -0.16 6.38 -5.52
CA SER A 21 -0.17 6.91 -6.88
C SER A 21 -1.57 6.81 -7.47
N LYS A 22 -1.87 7.68 -8.43
CA LYS A 22 -3.06 7.55 -9.29
C LYS A 22 -3.01 6.26 -10.12
N ASP A 23 -1.82 5.78 -10.44
CA ASP A 23 -1.59 4.62 -11.31
C ASP A 23 -1.58 3.28 -10.55
N GLY A 24 -2.18 3.21 -9.35
CA GLY A 24 -2.33 1.94 -8.62
C GLY A 24 -1.14 1.54 -7.75
N TYR A 25 -0.13 2.40 -7.57
CA TYR A 25 1.00 2.09 -6.69
C TYR A 25 0.70 2.45 -5.23
N ILE A 26 0.93 1.50 -4.33
CA ILE A 26 0.92 1.69 -2.88
C ILE A 26 2.35 1.62 -2.37
N ILE A 27 2.84 2.69 -1.76
CA ILE A 27 4.19 2.76 -1.21
C ILE A 27 4.08 2.86 0.32
N PRO A 28 4.27 1.76 1.06
CA PRO A 28 4.40 1.81 2.51
C PRO A 28 5.62 2.60 2.95
N VAL A 29 5.41 3.49 3.93
CA VAL A 29 6.44 4.40 4.45
C VAL A 29 6.74 4.03 5.90
N ASP A 30 7.98 3.64 6.17
CA ASP A 30 8.52 3.51 7.52
C ASP A 30 9.19 4.82 7.97
N ASP A 31 8.54 5.53 8.87
CA ASP A 31 8.99 6.80 9.44
C ASP A 31 10.41 6.76 10.06
N LYS A 32 10.91 5.57 10.44
CA LYS A 32 12.21 5.44 11.11
C LYS A 32 13.39 5.81 10.21
N TYR A 33 13.28 5.57 8.90
CA TYR A 33 14.43 5.62 7.99
C TYR A 33 14.40 6.81 7.02
N PHE A 34 13.37 7.66 7.08
CA PHE A 34 13.32 8.86 6.26
C PHE A 34 14.26 9.95 6.79
N ARG A 35 15.01 10.57 5.87
CA ARG A 35 15.81 11.78 6.17
C ARG A 35 14.94 13.03 6.40
N ILE A 36 13.73 13.02 5.87
CA ILE A 36 12.77 14.12 5.96
C ILE A 36 11.68 13.68 6.93
N ASP A 37 11.23 14.60 7.80
CA ASP A 37 10.04 14.33 8.62
C ASP A 37 8.89 13.95 7.69
N SER A 38 8.44 12.72 7.85
CA SER A 38 7.34 12.14 7.11
C SER A 38 6.08 13.02 7.06
N LYS A 39 5.87 13.90 8.05
CA LYS A 39 4.73 14.85 8.13
C LYS A 39 4.85 15.94 7.07
N CYS A 40 6.06 16.31 6.70
CA CYS A 40 6.35 17.34 5.71
C CYS A 40 6.36 16.79 4.28
N MET A 41 6.23 15.48 4.08
CA MET A 41 6.34 14.84 2.76
C MET A 41 5.31 15.39 1.77
N GLY A 42 4.02 15.41 2.12
CA GLY A 42 2.98 15.94 1.21
C GLY A 42 3.23 17.37 0.75
N PHE A 43 3.88 18.20 1.59
CA PHE A 43 4.24 19.57 1.26
C PHE A 43 5.54 19.66 0.45
N LYS A 44 6.60 18.94 0.85
CA LYS A 44 7.91 18.99 0.18
C LYS A 44 7.91 18.35 -1.21
N TYR A 45 7.11 17.31 -1.40
CA TYR A 45 7.10 16.55 -2.65
C TYR A 45 6.14 17.12 -3.70
N GLY A 46 5.29 18.11 -3.37
CA GLY A 46 4.44 18.79 -4.37
C GLY A 46 3.52 17.86 -5.18
N GLY A 47 3.33 16.61 -4.74
CA GLY A 47 2.58 15.57 -5.45
C GLY A 47 3.39 14.75 -6.47
N SER A 48 4.68 15.02 -6.70
CA SER A 48 5.54 14.23 -7.58
C SER A 48 6.72 13.64 -6.80
N ILE A 49 6.86 12.32 -6.87
CA ILE A 49 7.95 11.57 -6.23
C ILE A 49 8.53 10.56 -7.20
N THR A 50 9.85 10.37 -7.12
CA THR A 50 10.51 9.22 -7.75
C THR A 50 10.76 8.18 -6.67
N CYS A 51 10.18 7.00 -6.84
CA CYS A 51 10.33 5.88 -5.91
C CYS A 51 11.09 4.74 -6.57
N ILE A 52 12.22 4.35 -6.00
CA ILE A 52 12.95 3.13 -6.36
C ILE A 52 12.68 2.11 -5.27
N GLY A 53 12.20 0.92 -5.64
CA GLY A 53 11.82 -0.10 -4.67
C GLY A 53 11.54 -1.45 -5.28
N MET A 54 11.21 -2.41 -4.42
CA MET A 54 10.86 -3.77 -4.81
C MET A 54 9.34 -3.92 -4.86
N VAL A 55 8.82 -4.52 -5.93
CA VAL A 55 7.44 -4.99 -5.97
C VAL A 55 7.34 -6.22 -5.09
N THR A 56 6.57 -6.14 -4.00
CA THR A 56 6.47 -7.23 -3.02
C THR A 56 5.11 -7.91 -3.02
N ASN A 57 4.07 -7.23 -3.52
CA ASN A 57 2.71 -7.75 -3.49
C ASN A 57 1.87 -7.12 -4.60
N LEU A 58 0.92 -7.90 -5.10
CA LEU A 58 -0.08 -7.49 -6.09
C LEU A 58 -1.46 -7.73 -5.49
N ILE A 59 -2.31 -6.72 -5.55
CA ILE A 59 -3.66 -6.72 -4.98
C ILE A 59 -4.64 -6.42 -6.11
N GLY A 60 -5.56 -7.33 -6.44
CA GLY A 60 -6.56 -7.04 -7.46
C GLY A 60 -7.03 -8.28 -8.22
N GLU A 61 -7.58 -8.05 -9.40
CA GLU A 61 -8.16 -9.09 -10.27
C GLU A 61 -7.16 -10.19 -10.66
N ASP A 62 -5.86 -9.84 -10.73
CA ASP A 62 -4.80 -10.81 -11.07
C ASP A 62 -4.35 -11.64 -9.86
N PHE A 63 -4.83 -11.33 -8.66
CA PHE A 63 -4.63 -12.18 -7.48
C PHE A 63 -5.76 -13.21 -7.44
N ASN A 64 -5.48 -14.44 -7.85
CA ASN A 64 -6.48 -15.49 -7.91
C ASN A 64 -6.39 -16.40 -6.66
N PRO A 65 -7.29 -16.27 -5.67
CA PRO A 65 -7.27 -17.10 -4.46
C PRO A 65 -7.84 -18.51 -4.69
N THR A 66 -8.23 -18.85 -5.92
CA THR A 66 -8.96 -20.09 -6.23
C THR A 66 -8.09 -21.31 -6.48
N ASP A 67 -6.77 -21.16 -6.58
CA ASP A 67 -5.89 -22.30 -6.81
C ASP A 67 -5.63 -23.16 -5.55
N ASN A 68 -6.07 -22.72 -4.36
CA ASN A 68 -5.82 -23.45 -3.12
C ASN A 68 -6.93 -23.25 -2.07
N ASP A 69 -7.33 -24.34 -1.41
CA ASP A 69 -8.33 -24.34 -0.33
C ASP A 69 -7.85 -23.74 1.01
N TYR A 70 -6.68 -23.11 1.04
CA TYR A 70 -6.06 -22.63 2.27
C TYR A 70 -6.76 -21.39 2.84
N VAL A 71 -7.25 -21.53 4.07
CA VAL A 71 -7.95 -20.47 4.84
C VAL A 71 -7.13 -19.17 4.93
N PHE A 72 -5.81 -19.25 4.98
CA PHE A 72 -4.93 -18.07 5.05
C PHE A 72 -4.93 -17.24 3.77
N GLU A 73 -4.98 -17.86 2.59
CA GLU A 73 -5.03 -17.14 1.31
C GLU A 73 -6.37 -16.40 1.17
N LYS A 74 -7.47 -17.03 1.59
CA LYS A 74 -8.81 -16.40 1.65
C LYS A 74 -8.84 -15.19 2.60
N ILE A 75 -8.12 -15.24 3.72
CA ILE A 75 -7.98 -14.12 4.66
C ILE A 75 -7.18 -12.98 4.02
N GLN A 76 -6.05 -13.29 3.38
CA GLN A 76 -5.23 -12.29 2.69
C GLN A 76 -6.01 -11.61 1.58
N PHE A 77 -6.72 -12.39 0.75
CA PHE A 77 -7.60 -11.86 -0.29
C PHE A 77 -8.68 -10.94 0.26
N SER A 78 -9.38 -11.37 1.31
CA SER A 78 -10.44 -10.57 1.95
C SER A 78 -9.90 -9.24 2.49
N ALA A 79 -8.68 -9.25 3.03
CA ALA A 79 -8.04 -8.04 3.50
C ALA A 79 -7.56 -7.12 2.36
N HIS A 80 -7.04 -7.70 1.28
CA HIS A 80 -6.67 -6.99 0.07
C HIS A 80 -7.87 -6.28 -0.56
N GLU A 81 -9.02 -6.97 -0.69
CA GLU A 81 -10.27 -6.38 -1.19
C GLU A 81 -10.82 -5.30 -0.24
N ALA A 82 -10.77 -5.53 1.06
CA ALA A 82 -11.16 -4.51 2.05
C ALA A 82 -10.26 -3.26 1.97
N LEU A 83 -8.96 -3.43 1.75
CA LEU A 83 -8.04 -2.32 1.53
C LEU A 83 -8.41 -1.58 0.24
N ARG A 84 -8.60 -2.31 -0.87
CA ARG A 84 -8.97 -1.74 -2.17
C ARG A 84 -10.22 -0.87 -2.09
N GLY A 85 -11.27 -1.35 -1.41
CA GLY A 85 -12.51 -0.60 -1.22
C GLY A 85 -12.40 0.67 -0.35
N LEU A 86 -11.33 0.82 0.44
CA LEU A 86 -11.09 2.01 1.27
C LEU A 86 -10.21 3.05 0.57
N LEU A 87 -9.42 2.66 -0.42
CA LEU A 87 -8.50 3.55 -1.11
C LEU A 87 -9.22 4.30 -2.23
N PRO A 88 -8.97 5.60 -2.42
CA PRO A 88 -9.56 6.40 -3.49
C PRO A 88 -8.87 6.13 -4.85
N ILE A 89 -8.65 4.87 -5.21
CA ILE A 89 -7.93 4.43 -6.42
C ILE A 89 -8.89 3.66 -7.31
N LYS A 90 -8.85 3.94 -8.63
CA LYS A 90 -9.73 3.30 -9.62
C LYS A 90 -9.10 2.09 -10.31
N GLU A 91 -7.80 1.89 -10.13
CA GLU A 91 -7.07 0.81 -10.76
C GLU A 91 -7.51 -0.56 -10.24
N LYS A 92 -7.66 -1.49 -11.18
CA LYS A 92 -8.10 -2.86 -10.92
C LYS A 92 -7.08 -3.65 -10.13
N ASN A 93 -5.81 -3.41 -10.44
CA ASN A 93 -4.65 -4.01 -9.79
C ASN A 93 -3.85 -2.91 -9.09
N LEU A 94 -3.47 -3.17 -7.85
CA LEU A 94 -2.64 -2.32 -7.03
C LEU A 94 -1.30 -3.01 -6.79
N CYS A 95 -0.23 -2.27 -6.95
CA CYS A 95 1.13 -2.76 -6.82
C CYS A 95 1.76 -2.19 -5.55
N VAL A 96 2.15 -3.06 -4.62
CA VAL A 96 2.82 -2.65 -3.39
C VAL A 96 4.33 -2.57 -3.65
N ILE A 97 4.87 -1.36 -3.60
CA ILE A 97 6.30 -1.09 -3.76
C ILE A 97 6.91 -0.82 -2.39
N HIS A 98 7.74 -1.72 -1.88
CA HIS A 98 8.55 -1.42 -0.70
C HIS A 98 9.73 -0.54 -1.13
N PRO A 99 9.80 0.72 -0.66
CA PRO A 99 10.78 1.67 -1.14
C PRO A 99 12.18 1.31 -0.62
N ILE A 100 13.15 1.31 -1.54
CA ILE A 100 14.58 1.40 -1.23
C ILE A 100 14.96 2.87 -1.07
N ALA A 101 14.41 3.74 -1.92
CA ALA A 101 14.62 5.17 -1.85
C ALA A 101 13.45 5.97 -2.46
N ILE A 102 13.21 7.17 -1.92
CA ILE A 102 12.21 8.13 -2.40
C ILE A 102 12.88 9.50 -2.54
N TYR A 103 12.75 10.11 -3.70
CA TYR A 103 13.37 11.38 -4.06
C TYR A 103 12.33 12.41 -4.53
N TYR A 104 12.69 13.70 -4.43
CA TYR A 104 11.95 14.84 -4.98
C TYR A 104 12.78 15.54 -6.04
N GLY A 105 12.11 16.02 -7.10
CA GLY A 105 12.77 16.60 -8.27
C GLY A 105 13.08 15.56 -9.33
N GLU A 106 13.07 15.99 -10.59
CA GLU A 106 13.65 15.22 -11.70
C GLU A 106 15.18 15.14 -11.57
#